data_AF-A0A7I8J2N4-F1
#
_entry.id   AF-A0A7I8J2N4-F1
#
_cell.length_a   1.000
_cell.length_b   1.000
_cell.length_c   1.000
_cell.angle_alpha   90.00
_cell.angle_beta   90.00
_cell.angle_gamma   90.00
#
_symmetry.space_group_name_H-M   'P 1'
#
loop_
_entity.id
_entity.type
_entity.pdbx_description
1 polymer ?
#
loop_
_entity_poly.entity_id
_entity_poly.type
_entity_poly.pdbx_seq_one_letter_code
_entity_poly.pdbx_strand_id
1 'polypeptide(L)'
;MAVRSLERGREPVATIQICVDRRCLVFQISRAGKAPKALERFLADPSVTFVNVGIAAFQRRLQEHWELSVIRAVDLRWRASIGRASLQQMASNFLGWDTRLEDLKPPGVGLSDWEAESLDEGQIRYACLHAYTSFLLEKRFRELRGSS
;
A
#
# COMPACT_ATOMS: atom_id res chain seq x y z
N MET A 1 3.50 -6.59 7.02
CA MET A 1 3.25 -5.14 6.98
C MET A 1 2.80 -4.79 5.58
N ALA A 2 1.83 -3.88 5.43
CA ALA A 2 1.41 -3.42 4.11
C ALA A 2 2.16 -2.15 3.71
N VAL A 3 2.48 -2.02 2.43
CA VAL A 3 3.08 -0.81 1.85
C VAL A 3 2.46 -0.49 0.50
N ARG A 4 2.32 0.79 0.17
CA ARG A 4 1.77 1.27 -1.11
C ARG A 4 2.32 2.66 -1.47
N SER A 5 2.21 3.03 -2.75
CA SER A 5 2.29 4.42 -3.19
C SER A 5 0.98 4.93 -3.82
N LEU A 6 0.79 6.25 -3.76
CA LEU A 6 -0.19 6.98 -4.56
C LEU A 6 0.49 8.16 -5.26
N GLU A 7 0.02 8.42 -6.49
CA GLU A 7 0.50 9.43 -7.43
C GLU A 7 -0.65 9.84 -8.35
N ARG A 8 -0.47 10.91 -9.12
CA ARG A 8 -1.38 11.28 -10.19
C ARG A 8 -0.83 10.80 -11.54
N GLY A 9 -1.54 9.86 -12.17
CA GLY A 9 -1.19 9.36 -13.51
C GLY A 9 0.18 8.67 -13.56
N ARG A 10 1.09 9.21 -14.39
CA ARG A 10 2.48 8.70 -14.56
C ARG A 10 3.51 9.51 -13.78
N GLU A 11 3.07 10.39 -12.88
CA GLU A 11 3.97 11.19 -12.06
C GLU A 11 4.80 10.31 -11.10
N PRO A 12 5.91 10.87 -10.59
CA PRO A 12 6.67 10.27 -9.51
C PRO A 12 5.77 9.83 -8.36
N VAL A 13 6.24 8.84 -7.60
CA VAL A 13 5.52 8.41 -6.39
C VAL A 13 5.43 9.60 -5.43
N ALA A 14 4.22 10.09 -5.16
CA ALA A 14 4.04 11.28 -4.32
C ALA A 14 3.99 10.94 -2.84
N THR A 15 3.37 9.79 -2.52
CA THR A 15 3.16 9.35 -1.15
C THR A 15 3.51 7.88 -0.98
N ILE A 16 3.99 7.52 0.21
CA ILE A 16 4.19 6.14 0.66
C ILE A 16 3.27 5.90 1.85
N GLN A 17 2.42 4.88 1.76
CA GLN A 17 1.57 4.42 2.86
C GLN A 17 2.15 3.15 3.47
N ILE A 18 2.30 3.11 4.78
CA ILE A 18 2.75 1.94 5.53
C ILE A 18 1.70 1.62 6.60
N CYS A 19 1.30 0.36 6.72
CA CYS A 19 0.39 -0.08 7.76
C CYS A 19 0.94 -1.29 8.53
N VAL A 20 0.96 -1.15 9.86
CA VAL A 20 1.28 -2.20 10.82
C VAL A 20 0.16 -2.25 11.84
N ASP A 21 -0.52 -3.39 11.90
CA ASP A 21 -1.67 -3.58 12.78
C ASP A 21 -2.70 -2.46 12.57
N ARG A 22 -3.02 -1.70 13.62
CA ARG A 22 -4.00 -0.61 13.57
C ARG A 22 -3.39 0.76 13.30
N ARG A 23 -2.10 0.84 12.97
CA ARG A 23 -1.40 2.11 12.75
C ARG A 23 -1.00 2.25 11.28
N CYS A 24 -1.38 3.39 10.69
CA CYS A 24 -1.02 3.77 9.34
C CYS A 24 -0.12 5.01 9.39
N LEU A 25 0.98 4.97 8.64
CA LEU A 25 1.80 6.12 8.30
C LEU A 25 1.53 6.49 6.85
N VAL A 26 1.23 7.76 6.59
CA VAL A 26 1.16 8.34 5.25
C VAL A 26 2.29 9.35 5.14
N PHE A 27 3.27 9.06 4.28
CA PHE A 27 4.47 9.87 4.12
C PHE A 27 4.50 10.51 2.74
N GLN A 28 4.40 11.85 2.66
CA GLN A 28 4.51 12.62 1.42
C GLN A 28 5.97 12.74 0.98
N ILE A 29 6.50 11.72 0.31
CA ILE A 29 7.89 11.67 -0.14
C ILE A 29 8.21 12.76 -1.18
N SER A 30 7.25 13.16 -2.02
CA SER A 30 7.40 14.28 -2.96
C SER A 30 7.77 15.60 -2.27
N ARG A 31 7.37 15.77 -1.00
CA ARG A 31 7.63 16.96 -0.20
C ARG A 31 8.90 16.88 0.64
N ALA A 32 9.53 15.70 0.72
CA ALA A 32 10.73 15.49 1.54
C ALA A 32 12.01 15.97 0.86
N GLY A 33 12.00 16.20 -0.47
CA GLY A 33 13.18 16.52 -1.29
C GLY A 33 14.13 15.33 -1.47
N LYS A 34 14.46 14.62 -0.39
CA LYS A 34 15.15 13.33 -0.38
C LYS A 34 14.49 12.39 0.62
N ALA A 35 14.49 11.09 0.31
CA ALA A 35 14.03 10.08 1.24
C ALA A 35 14.87 10.09 2.55
N PRO A 36 14.24 10.12 3.74
CA PRO A 36 14.97 10.00 4.99
C PRO A 36 15.69 8.65 5.09
N LYS A 37 16.95 8.64 5.57
CA LYS A 37 17.74 7.41 5.75
C LYS A 37 17.03 6.34 6.59
N ALA A 38 16.20 6.76 7.55
CA ALA A 38 15.40 5.84 8.35
C ALA A 38 14.38 5.08 7.51
N LEU A 39 13.70 5.75 6.58
CA LEU A 39 12.75 5.12 5.66
C LEU A 39 13.47 4.19 4.67
N GLU A 40 14.60 4.63 4.12
CA GLU A 40 15.43 3.81 3.23
C GLU A 40 15.86 2.49 3.91
N ARG A 41 16.46 2.58 5.10
CA ARG A 41 16.86 1.40 5.90
C ARG A 41 15.68 0.50 6.22
N PHE A 42 14.53 1.09 6.55
CA PHE A 42 13.34 0.34 6.90
C PHE A 42 12.77 -0.45 5.73
N LEU A 43 12.70 0.16 4.54
CA LEU A 43 12.25 -0.52 3.32
C LEU A 43 13.25 -1.61 2.88
N ALA A 44 14.54 -1.40 3.13
CA ALA A 44 15.60 -2.33 2.80
C ALA A 44 15.83 -3.45 3.84
N ASP A 45 15.10 -3.45 4.96
CA ASP A 45 15.32 -4.41 6.04
C ASP A 45 14.84 -5.83 5.65
N PRO A 46 15.74 -6.83 5.57
CA PRO A 46 15.38 -8.20 5.20
C PRO A 46 14.68 -8.97 6.34
N SER A 47 14.54 -8.42 7.54
CA SER A 47 13.69 -8.99 8.59
C SER A 47 12.21 -8.65 8.37
N VAL A 48 11.94 -7.64 7.54
CA VAL A 48 10.61 -7.06 7.36
C VAL A 48 10.00 -7.55 6.05
N THR A 49 8.77 -8.09 6.09
CA THR A 49 8.03 -8.45 4.87
C THR A 49 6.92 -7.44 4.58
N PHE A 50 7.01 -6.85 3.39
CA PHE A 50 6.07 -5.90 2.84
C PHE A 50 5.10 -6.59 1.87
N VAL A 51 3.82 -6.24 1.96
CA VAL A 51 2.77 -6.76 1.09
C VAL A 51 2.04 -5.66 0.35
N ASN A 52 1.68 -5.92 -0.90
CA ASN A 52 0.86 -5.05 -1.73
C ASN A 52 0.24 -5.86 -2.89
N VAL A 53 -0.76 -5.31 -3.55
CA VAL A 53 -1.24 -5.81 -4.86
C VAL A 53 -0.42 -5.13 -5.94
N GLY A 54 0.23 -5.89 -6.82
CA GLY A 54 1.09 -5.31 -7.85
C GLY A 54 2.43 -4.83 -7.32
N ILE A 55 3.00 -5.53 -6.32
CA ILE A 55 4.17 -5.03 -5.59
C ILE A 55 5.41 -4.86 -6.47
N ALA A 56 5.56 -5.64 -7.54
CA ALA A 56 6.68 -5.50 -8.48
C ALA A 56 6.67 -4.15 -9.21
N ALA A 57 5.48 -3.66 -9.60
CA ALA A 57 5.35 -2.34 -10.22
C ALA A 57 5.64 -1.22 -9.22
N PHE A 58 5.20 -1.42 -7.96
CA PHE A 58 5.52 -0.51 -6.86
C PHE A 58 7.03 -0.44 -6.61
N GLN A 59 7.72 -1.58 -6.46
CA GLN A 59 9.18 -1.65 -6.27
C GLN A 59 9.93 -0.93 -7.40
N ARG A 60 9.58 -1.22 -8.65
CA ARG A 60 10.22 -0.60 -9.82
C ARG A 60 10.08 0.92 -9.77
N ARG A 61 8.87 1.43 -9.54
CA ARG A 61 8.62 2.88 -9.49
C ARG A 61 9.26 3.56 -8.29
N LEU A 62 9.37 2.88 -7.16
CA LEU A 62 10.07 3.40 -5.99
C LEU A 62 11.58 3.54 -6.26
N GLN A 63 12.17 2.54 -6.93
CA GLN A 63 13.56 2.57 -7.32
C GLN A 63 13.83 3.65 -8.38
N GLU A 64 12.99 3.73 -9.41
CA GLU A 64 13.11 4.70 -10.52
C GLU A 64 12.98 6.15 -10.04
N HIS A 65 12.04 6.45 -9.14
CA HIS A 65 11.73 7.83 -8.75
C HIS A 65 12.49 8.30 -7.51
N TRP A 66 12.89 7.38 -6.62
CA TRP A 66 13.41 7.73 -5.29
C TRP A 66 14.66 6.96 -4.88
N GLU A 67 15.18 6.09 -5.75
CA GLU A 67 16.32 5.20 -5.45
C GLU A 67 16.08 4.31 -4.21
N LEU A 68 14.80 4.06 -3.88
CA LEU A 68 14.41 3.26 -2.73
C LEU A 68 14.13 1.82 -3.13
N SER A 69 14.82 0.89 -2.46
CA SER A 69 14.63 -0.54 -2.62
C SER A 69 13.78 -1.14 -1.50
N VAL A 70 12.76 -1.91 -1.87
CA VAL A 70 12.02 -2.78 -0.94
C VAL A 70 12.52 -4.20 -1.10
N ILE A 71 13.28 -4.70 -0.13
CA ILE A 71 14.04 -5.96 -0.30
C ILE A 71 13.14 -7.19 -0.19
N ARG A 72 12.19 -7.20 0.75
CA ARG A 72 11.26 -8.32 0.94
C ARG A 72 9.82 -7.91 0.66
N ALA A 73 9.43 -8.13 -0.59
CA ALA A 73 8.12 -7.81 -1.12
C ALA A 73 7.36 -9.10 -1.47
N VAL A 74 6.08 -9.18 -1.07
CA VAL A 74 5.19 -10.27 -1.45
C VAL A 74 3.91 -9.70 -2.05
N ASP A 75 3.53 -10.20 -3.22
CA ASP A 75 2.26 -9.85 -3.82
C ASP A 75 1.10 -10.59 -3.14
N LEU A 76 0.08 -9.86 -2.70
CA LEU A 76 -1.10 -10.47 -2.06
C LEU A 76 -1.82 -11.47 -2.96
N ARG A 77 -1.76 -11.29 -4.28
CA ARG A 77 -2.39 -12.21 -5.24
C ARG A 77 -1.71 -13.59 -5.22
N TRP A 78 -0.38 -13.60 -5.06
CA TRP A 78 0.37 -14.85 -4.89
C TRP A 78 -0.03 -15.56 -3.61
N ARG A 79 -0.17 -14.83 -2.49
CA ARG A 79 -0.54 -15.40 -1.19
C ARG A 79 -1.88 -16.14 -1.22
N ALA A 80 -2.82 -15.64 -2.02
CA ALA A 80 -4.15 -16.25 -2.18
C ALA A 80 -4.22 -17.24 -3.35
N SER A 81 -3.14 -17.49 -4.08
CA SER A 81 -3.14 -18.31 -5.29
C SER A 81 -4.22 -17.89 -6.31
N ILE A 82 -4.51 -16.59 -6.35
CA ILE A 82 -5.48 -15.99 -7.25
C ILE A 82 -4.76 -15.22 -8.35
N GLY A 83 -5.33 -15.22 -9.55
CA GLY A 83 -4.80 -14.50 -10.70
C GLY A 83 -4.99 -12.98 -10.58
N ARG A 84 -5.56 -12.38 -11.63
CA ARG A 84 -5.85 -10.94 -11.65
C ARG A 84 -7.06 -10.62 -10.76
N ALA A 85 -6.79 -10.39 -9.47
CA ALA A 85 -7.77 -9.86 -8.51
C ALA A 85 -7.36 -8.47 -8.02
N SER A 86 -8.33 -7.56 -7.94
CA SER A 86 -8.18 -6.27 -7.30
C SER A 86 -8.16 -6.41 -5.78
N LEU A 87 -7.66 -5.40 -5.08
CA LEU A 87 -7.73 -5.33 -3.61
C LEU A 87 -9.18 -5.45 -3.11
N GLN A 88 -10.13 -4.84 -3.85
CA GLN A 88 -11.56 -4.94 -3.54
C GLN A 88 -12.08 -6.37 -3.62
N GLN A 89 -11.76 -7.07 -4.71
CA GLN A 89 -12.21 -8.45 -4.91
C GLN A 89 -11.66 -9.35 -3.79
N MET A 90 -10.39 -9.15 -3.41
CA MET A 90 -9.82 -9.87 -2.27
C MET A 90 -10.49 -9.53 -0.94
N ALA A 91 -10.74 -8.25 -0.66
CA ALA A 91 -11.40 -7.83 0.58
C ALA A 91 -12.79 -8.46 0.71
N SER A 92 -13.58 -8.46 -0.36
CA SER A 92 -14.89 -9.11 -0.37
C SER A 92 -14.77 -10.62 -0.14
N ASN A 93 -13.93 -11.31 -0.93
CA ASN A 93 -13.83 -12.77 -0.89
C ASN A 93 -13.24 -13.33 0.42
N PHE A 94 -12.29 -12.61 1.04
CA PHE A 94 -11.50 -13.16 2.15
C PHE A 94 -11.76 -12.48 3.49
N LEU A 95 -12.25 -11.23 3.50
CA LEU A 95 -12.59 -10.50 4.72
C LEU A 95 -14.10 -10.37 4.93
N GLY A 96 -14.94 -10.79 3.96
CA GLY A 96 -16.39 -10.68 4.05
C GLY A 96 -16.87 -9.22 4.02
N TRP A 97 -16.11 -8.33 3.36
CA TRP A 97 -16.52 -6.93 3.23
C TRP A 97 -17.57 -6.81 2.13
N ASP A 98 -18.82 -6.61 2.54
CA ASP A 98 -19.94 -6.40 1.62
C ASP A 98 -19.91 -5.02 0.97
N THR A 99 -19.29 -4.04 1.64
CA THR A 99 -19.10 -2.67 1.11
C THR A 99 -17.90 -2.63 0.17
N ARG A 100 -18.03 -1.93 -0.98
CA ARG A 100 -16.88 -1.69 -1.84
C ARG A 100 -15.99 -0.64 -1.20
N LEU A 101 -14.68 -0.86 -1.19
CA LEU A 101 -13.65 0.14 -0.91
C LEU A 101 -13.87 1.42 -1.72
N GLU A 102 -14.40 1.28 -2.94
CA GLU A 102 -14.81 2.38 -3.81
C GLU A 102 -15.91 3.26 -3.19
N ASP A 103 -16.79 2.67 -2.38
CA ASP A 103 -17.91 3.36 -1.72
C ASP A 103 -17.47 4.00 -0.39
N LEU A 104 -16.35 3.52 0.17
CA LEU A 104 -15.78 4.01 1.43
C LEU A 104 -14.86 5.23 1.25
N LYS A 105 -14.56 5.60 0.01
CA LYS A 105 -13.66 6.71 -0.34
C LYS A 105 -14.43 7.89 -0.95
N PRO A 106 -13.97 9.13 -0.77
CA PRO A 106 -14.53 10.26 -1.50
C PRO A 106 -14.41 10.07 -3.03
N PRO A 107 -15.41 10.47 -3.84
CA PRO A 107 -15.32 10.40 -5.29
C PRO A 107 -14.06 11.08 -5.82
N GLY A 108 -13.36 10.43 -6.75
CA GLY A 108 -12.18 11.00 -7.39
C GLY A 108 -10.90 11.04 -6.54
N VAL A 109 -10.93 10.67 -5.26
CA VAL A 109 -9.76 10.78 -4.37
C VAL A 109 -8.52 10.05 -4.89
N GLY A 110 -8.70 8.91 -5.57
CA GLY A 110 -7.60 8.17 -6.19
C GLY A 110 -6.87 8.93 -7.31
N LEU A 111 -7.53 9.92 -7.93
CA LEU A 111 -6.99 10.77 -8.99
C LEU A 111 -6.76 12.22 -8.53
N SER A 112 -6.97 12.49 -7.23
CA SER A 112 -6.76 13.79 -6.62
C SER A 112 -5.28 14.21 -6.64
N ASP A 113 -5.00 15.42 -6.15
CA ASP A 113 -3.63 15.93 -6.05
C ASP A 113 -2.87 15.29 -4.88
N TRP A 114 -2.23 14.15 -5.12
CA TRP A 114 -1.36 13.50 -4.13
C TRP A 114 -0.05 14.23 -3.91
N GLU A 115 0.28 15.18 -4.78
CA GLU A 115 1.43 16.05 -4.64
C GLU A 115 1.11 17.31 -3.86
N ALA A 116 -0.15 17.61 -3.50
CA ALA A 116 -0.54 18.82 -2.78
C ALA A 116 0.36 19.13 -1.56
N GLU A 117 0.45 20.41 -1.19
CA GLU A 117 1.26 20.85 -0.05
C GLU A 117 0.88 20.13 1.24
N SER A 118 -0.41 19.93 1.45
CA SER A 118 -0.96 19.10 2.52
C SER A 118 -2.03 18.16 1.97
N LEU A 119 -2.11 16.96 2.53
CA LEU A 119 -3.18 16.03 2.21
C LEU A 119 -4.45 16.39 2.99
N ASP A 120 -5.60 16.33 2.33
CA ASP A 120 -6.89 16.46 3.01
C ASP A 120 -7.27 15.17 3.77
N GLU A 121 -8.30 15.27 4.62
CA GLU A 121 -8.79 14.14 5.41
C GLU A 121 -9.25 12.97 4.53
N GLY A 122 -9.84 13.26 3.37
CA GLY A 122 -10.31 12.26 2.40
C GLY A 122 -9.15 11.44 1.83
N GLN A 123 -8.06 12.11 1.45
CA GLN A 123 -6.82 11.51 0.98
C GLN A 123 -6.17 10.66 2.09
N ILE A 124 -6.04 11.22 3.30
CA ILE A 124 -5.48 10.49 4.44
C ILE A 124 -6.30 9.23 4.74
N ARG A 125 -7.63 9.36 4.81
CA ARG A 125 -8.54 8.23 5.05
C ARG A 125 -8.42 7.17 3.96
N TYR A 126 -8.38 7.57 2.69
CA TYR A 126 -8.25 6.65 1.57
C TYR A 126 -6.91 5.91 1.58
N ALA A 127 -5.81 6.62 1.82
CA ALA A 127 -4.47 6.08 1.97
C ALA A 127 -4.42 5.02 3.09
N CYS A 128 -4.97 5.36 4.26
CA CYS A 128 -5.07 4.47 5.41
C CYS A 128 -5.94 3.24 5.12
N LEU A 129 -7.12 3.42 4.52
CA LEU A 129 -8.04 2.34 4.18
C LEU A 129 -7.36 1.30 3.27
N HIS A 130 -6.66 1.77 2.22
CA HIS A 130 -5.94 0.88 1.32
C HIS A 130 -4.83 0.10 2.01
N ALA A 131 -3.98 0.77 2.79
CA ALA A 131 -2.87 0.11 3.47
C ALA A 131 -3.37 -0.88 4.54
N TYR A 132 -4.40 -0.50 5.29
CA TYR A 132 -5.02 -1.35 6.31
C TYR A 132 -5.70 -2.59 5.72
N THR A 133 -6.41 -2.44 4.61
CA THR A 133 -7.03 -3.58 3.92
C THR A 133 -5.99 -4.60 3.46
N SER A 134 -4.87 -4.13 2.88
CA SER A 134 -3.75 -5.00 2.51
C SER A 134 -3.14 -5.72 3.72
N PHE A 135 -3.06 -5.05 4.88
CA PHE A 135 -2.59 -5.66 6.12
C PHE A 135 -3.54 -6.77 6.60
N LEU A 136 -4.85 -6.49 6.63
CA LEU A 136 -5.87 -7.47 7.04
C LEU A 136 -5.87 -8.70 6.13
N LEU A 137 -5.71 -8.52 4.82
CA LEU A 137 -5.60 -9.65 3.88
C LEU A 137 -4.38 -10.52 4.16
N GLU A 138 -3.20 -9.94 4.36
CA GLU A 138 -2.01 -10.72 4.72
C GLU A 138 -2.19 -11.44 6.05
N LYS A 139 -2.81 -10.80 7.04
CA LYS A 139 -3.14 -11.45 8.31
C LYS A 139 -4.06 -12.66 8.07
N ARG A 140 -5.13 -12.48 7.30
CA ARG A 140 -6.08 -13.53 6.95
C ARG A 140 -5.41 -14.69 6.20
N PHE A 141 -4.53 -14.40 5.24
CA PHE A 141 -3.81 -15.43 4.49
C PHE A 141 -2.82 -16.21 5.34
N ARG A 142 -2.21 -15.58 6.35
CA ARG A 142 -1.37 -16.30 7.33
C ARG A 142 -2.18 -17.25 8.19
N GLU A 143 -3.34 -16.80 8.68
CA GLU A 143 -4.25 -17.65 9.47
C GLU A 143 -4.69 -18.87 8.66
N LEU A 144 -5.11 -18.68 7.41
CA LEU A 144 -5.52 -19.77 6.53
C LEU A 144 -4.41 -20.79 6.26
N ARG A 145 -3.14 -20.37 6.26
CA ARG A 145 -1.97 -21.25 6.06
C ARG A 145 -1.45 -21.93 7.33
N GLY A 146 -1.80 -21.40 8.50
CA GLY A 146 -1.42 -21.97 9.80
C GLY A 146 -2.45 -22.95 10.36
N SER A 147 -3.63 -23.04 9.75
CA SER A 147 -4.71 -23.97 10.10
C SER A 147 -4.69 -25.26 9.25
N SER A 148 -3.57 -25.57 8.61
CA SER A 148 -3.30 -26.80 7.82
C SER A 148 -2.17 -27.57 8.47
#